data_AF-A0A6M2DWF1-F1
#
_entry.id   AF-A0A6M2DWF1-F1
#
_cell.length_a   1.000
_cell.length_b   1.000
_cell.length_c   1.000
_cell.angle_alpha   90.00
_cell.angle_beta   90.00
_cell.angle_gamma   90.00
#
_symmetry.space_group_name_H-M   'P 1'
#
loop_
_entity.id
_entity.type
_entity.pdbx_description
1 polymer ?
#
loop_
_entity_poly.entity_id
_entity_poly.type
_entity_poly.pdbx_seq_one_letter_code
_entity_poly.pdbx_strand_id
1 'polypeptide(L)'
;MLFFIYAVIGMQVFGKIAMDDDTSITRNNHFQSFPQAVLVLFRSATGEAWQEIMMSCSSRPGEVKCDPRSDDKDSKEGCGSNIAFPYFISFYVLCSFLIINLFVAVIMDNFDYLTRDWSILGPHHLDEFIRLWSEYDPDAKGRIKHLDVVTLLRKISPPLGFGKLCPHRVACKRLVSMNMPLNSDGTVLFNATLFAVVRTSLKIKTEGNIDDANGELRAVIKKIWKRTSPKLLDQVVPPPGVDDEVTVGKFYATFLIQDYFRRFKKRKEQELKDGDKESHNTVTLQAGLRTLHEAGPELKRAISGNLEELIDDNPEPMHRRNHSLFGSVWSSMRRGHGRSLKVNSTHIKVSPASSIDYLPYGTLQRAVTEGMNHVAKSVASANSEIIPMRPLVFNGADRPATEADCCETCRK
;
A
#
# COMPACT_ATOMS: atom_id res chain seq x y z
N MET A 1 7.92 38.38 18.67
CA MET A 1 8.44 39.68 18.18
C MET A 1 7.34 40.75 18.10
N LEU A 2 6.24 40.53 17.35
CA LEU A 2 5.12 41.49 17.25
C LEU A 2 4.62 41.97 18.63
N PHE A 3 4.27 41.04 19.51
CA PHE A 3 3.84 41.32 20.89
C PHE A 3 4.83 42.15 21.69
N PHE A 4 6.13 41.90 21.53
CA PHE A 4 7.17 42.62 22.25
C PHE A 4 7.23 44.09 21.83
N ILE A 5 7.25 44.35 20.51
CA ILE A 5 7.31 45.71 19.96
C ILE A 5 6.07 46.51 20.37
N TYR A 6 4.88 45.93 20.19
CA TYR A 6 3.63 46.59 20.55
C TYR A 6 3.50 46.80 22.06
N ALA A 7 3.97 45.87 22.90
CA ALA A 7 3.93 46.05 24.36
C ALA A 7 4.78 47.25 24.79
N VAL A 8 6.01 47.38 24.29
CA VAL A 8 6.90 48.51 24.61
C VAL A 8 6.30 49.84 24.14
N ILE A 9 5.76 49.88 22.92
CA ILE A 9 5.08 51.09 22.41
C ILE A 9 3.84 51.42 23.26
N GLY A 10 3.02 50.42 23.59
CA GLY A 10 1.81 50.58 24.40
C GLY A 10 2.11 51.08 25.81
N MET A 11 3.19 50.59 26.43
CA MET A 11 3.66 51.11 27.72
C MET A 11 4.04 52.58 27.65
N GLN A 12 4.76 52.99 26.59
CA GLN A 12 5.20 54.37 26.44
C GLN A 12 4.04 55.34 26.19
N VAL A 13 3.01 54.90 25.46
CA VAL A 13 1.90 55.74 25.03
C VAL A 13 0.74 55.72 26.04
N PHE A 14 0.39 54.55 26.58
CA PHE A 14 -0.79 54.34 27.43
C PHE A 14 -0.45 54.02 28.88
N GLY A 15 0.83 53.94 29.25
CA GLY A 15 1.26 53.56 30.59
C GLY A 15 0.93 54.56 31.70
N LYS A 16 0.47 55.78 31.36
CA LYS A 16 0.06 56.82 32.32
C LYS A 16 -1.45 56.88 32.57
N ILE A 17 -2.25 56.07 31.88
CA ILE A 17 -3.70 56.04 32.06
C ILE A 17 -4.03 55.47 33.45
N ALA A 18 -4.96 56.13 34.15
CA ALA A 18 -5.46 55.68 35.43
C ALA A 18 -6.20 54.35 35.28
N MET A 19 -6.01 53.45 36.24
CA MET A 19 -6.81 52.24 36.34
C MET A 19 -8.15 52.57 36.98
N ASP A 20 -9.24 52.21 36.33
CA ASP A 20 -10.61 52.40 36.80
C ASP A 20 -11.42 51.14 36.50
N ASP A 21 -12.06 50.58 37.52
CA ASP A 21 -12.83 49.33 37.43
C ASP A 21 -14.13 49.51 36.61
N ASP A 22 -14.59 50.76 36.42
CA ASP A 22 -15.72 51.11 35.55
C ASP A 22 -15.33 51.18 34.06
N THR A 23 -14.03 51.11 33.75
CA THR A 23 -13.50 51.17 32.37
C THR A 23 -12.88 49.84 31.96
N SER A 24 -12.51 49.71 30.69
CA SER A 24 -11.75 48.54 30.24
C SER A 24 -10.29 48.55 30.72
N ILE A 25 -9.79 49.65 31.31
CA ILE A 25 -8.44 49.75 31.85
C ILE A 25 -8.47 49.55 33.37
N THR A 26 -8.33 48.30 33.80
CA THR A 26 -8.41 47.91 35.21
C THR A 26 -7.05 47.50 35.76
N ARG A 27 -6.99 47.17 37.05
CA ARG A 27 -5.79 46.60 37.69
C ARG A 27 -5.27 45.33 37.01
N ASN A 28 -6.13 44.61 36.30
CA ASN A 28 -5.76 43.38 35.58
C ASN A 28 -5.61 43.61 34.07
N ASN A 29 -5.87 44.80 33.56
CA ASN A 29 -5.86 45.10 32.13
C ASN A 29 -5.29 46.51 31.87
N HIS A 30 -3.97 46.67 32.00
CA HIS A 30 -3.31 47.97 31.89
C HIS A 30 -1.94 47.91 31.18
N PHE A 31 -1.47 49.08 30.74
CA PHE A 31 -0.18 49.24 30.04
C PHE A 31 0.98 49.70 30.94
N GLN A 32 0.78 49.83 32.26
CA GLN A 32 1.83 50.34 33.16
C GLN A 32 3.04 49.39 33.36
N SER A 33 2.92 48.10 33.04
CA SER A 33 4.03 47.13 33.17
C SER A 33 4.11 46.23 31.94
N PHE A 34 5.31 45.76 31.63
CA PHE A 34 5.55 44.96 30.41
C PHE A 34 4.73 43.66 30.37
N PRO A 35 4.70 42.81 31.42
CA PRO A 35 3.90 41.58 31.39
C PRO A 35 2.42 41.85 31.20
N GLN A 36 1.89 42.91 31.84
CA GLN A 36 0.48 43.27 31.71
C GLN A 36 0.16 43.83 30.32
N ALA A 37 1.02 44.67 29.74
CA ALA A 37 0.86 45.13 28.37
C ALA A 37 0.82 43.96 27.37
N VAL A 38 1.65 42.93 27.57
CA VAL A 38 1.58 41.69 26.76
C VAL A 38 0.26 40.95 26.96
N LEU A 39 -0.28 40.88 28.18
CA LEU A 39 -1.58 40.26 28.45
C LEU A 39 -2.74 41.03 27.80
N VAL A 40 -2.72 42.37 27.84
CA VAL A 40 -3.71 43.21 27.14
C VAL A 40 -3.66 42.96 25.63
N LEU A 41 -2.46 42.85 25.07
CA LEU A 41 -2.28 42.52 23.65
C LEU A 41 -2.69 41.09 23.33
N PHE A 42 -2.48 40.13 24.24
CA PHE A 42 -2.94 38.76 24.07
C PHE A 42 -4.47 38.68 24.04
N ARG A 43 -5.13 39.35 24.99
CA ARG A 43 -6.58 39.54 25.00
C ARG A 43 -7.09 40.21 23.71
N SER A 44 -6.35 41.20 23.22
CA SER A 44 -6.70 41.87 21.96
C SER A 44 -6.51 40.97 20.74
N ALA A 45 -5.50 40.09 20.75
CA ALA A 45 -5.22 39.14 19.68
C ALA A 45 -6.25 38.02 19.58
N THR A 46 -6.89 37.63 20.69
CA THR A 46 -8.02 36.69 20.68
C THR A 46 -9.33 37.35 20.23
N GLY A 47 -9.32 38.67 19.99
CA GLY A 47 -10.49 39.44 19.60
C GLY A 47 -11.42 39.81 20.76
N GLU A 48 -10.99 39.61 22.01
CA GLU A 48 -11.82 39.88 23.18
C GLU A 48 -11.79 41.37 23.57
N ALA A 49 -12.93 42.04 23.45
CA ALA A 49 -13.17 43.41 23.92
C ALA A 49 -12.11 44.46 23.50
N TRP A 50 -11.33 44.19 22.44
CA TRP A 50 -10.20 45.02 22.03
C TRP A 50 -10.65 46.43 21.61
N GLN A 51 -11.86 46.56 21.05
CA GLN A 51 -12.47 47.84 20.72
C GLN A 51 -12.76 48.69 21.97
N GLU A 52 -13.13 48.07 23.09
CA GLU A 52 -13.44 48.79 24.34
C GLU A 52 -12.15 49.26 25.02
N ILE A 53 -11.10 48.43 24.95
CA ILE A 53 -9.75 48.79 25.39
C ILE A 53 -9.22 49.96 24.55
N MET A 54 -9.37 49.89 23.23
CA MET A 54 -9.02 50.98 22.32
C MET A 54 -9.76 52.28 22.67
N MET A 55 -11.05 52.20 22.95
CA MET A 55 -11.84 53.37 23.34
C MET A 55 -11.42 53.93 24.69
N SER A 56 -11.09 53.08 25.66
CA SER A 56 -10.57 53.48 26.97
C SER A 56 -9.15 54.05 26.93
N CYS A 57 -8.43 53.86 25.81
CA CYS A 57 -7.13 54.49 25.54
C CYS A 57 -7.19 55.73 24.64
N SER A 58 -8.36 56.01 24.04
CA SER A 58 -8.54 57.12 23.11
C SER A 58 -8.57 58.48 23.81
N SER A 59 -8.28 59.58 23.09
CA SER A 59 -8.30 60.91 23.67
C SER A 59 -9.74 61.35 23.92
N ARG A 60 -10.18 61.19 25.17
CA ARG A 60 -11.51 61.62 25.64
C ARG A 60 -11.35 62.46 26.91
N PRO A 61 -11.28 63.79 26.75
CA PRO A 61 -11.12 64.69 27.88
C PRO A 61 -12.22 64.50 28.91
N GLY A 62 -11.85 64.39 30.18
CA GLY A 62 -12.78 64.18 31.30
C GLY A 62 -13.17 62.72 31.56
N GLU A 63 -13.10 61.83 30.57
CA GLU A 63 -13.34 60.38 30.73
C GLU A 63 -12.04 59.63 31.04
N VAL A 64 -11.00 59.81 30.22
CA VAL A 64 -9.73 59.07 30.36
C VAL A 64 -8.74 59.86 31.22
N LYS A 65 -8.75 59.57 32.52
CA LYS A 65 -7.93 60.26 33.53
C LYS A 65 -6.49 59.74 33.56
N CYS A 66 -5.57 60.59 33.97
CA CYS A 66 -4.18 60.24 34.25
C CYS A 66 -4.06 59.57 35.63
N ASP A 67 -3.14 58.61 35.76
CA ASP A 67 -2.84 57.99 37.05
C ASP A 67 -2.39 59.07 38.06
N PRO A 68 -2.91 59.09 39.31
CA PRO A 68 -2.48 60.03 40.35
C PRO A 68 -0.97 60.04 40.64
N ARG A 69 -0.25 58.95 40.32
CA ARG A 69 1.20 58.81 40.46
C ARG A 69 1.99 59.32 39.25
N SER A 70 1.30 59.72 38.18
CA SER A 70 1.94 60.27 36.99
C SER A 70 2.22 61.78 37.16
N ASP A 71 3.24 62.26 36.45
CA ASP A 71 3.58 63.69 36.40
C ASP A 71 2.47 64.55 35.75
N ASP A 72 1.55 63.90 35.03
CA ASP A 72 0.47 64.53 34.26
C ASP A 72 -0.90 64.47 34.97
N LYS A 73 -0.94 64.14 36.26
CA LYS A 73 -2.19 63.89 37.03
C LYS A 73 -3.24 65.02 36.94
N ASP A 74 -2.81 66.27 36.84
CA ASP A 74 -3.68 67.46 36.81
C ASP A 74 -3.99 67.93 35.37
N SER A 75 -3.62 67.12 34.36
CA SER A 75 -3.91 67.42 32.96
C SER A 75 -5.41 67.46 32.70
N LYS A 76 -5.89 68.64 32.25
CA LYS A 76 -7.30 68.84 31.86
C LYS A 76 -7.68 68.09 30.59
N GLU A 77 -6.69 67.72 29.77
CA GLU A 77 -6.87 67.02 28.50
C GLU A 77 -6.95 65.49 28.70
N GLY A 78 -6.61 64.99 29.88
CA GLY A 78 -6.53 63.56 30.19
C GLY A 78 -5.24 62.91 29.67
N CYS A 79 -5.13 61.58 29.83
CA CYS A 79 -3.97 60.79 29.38
C CYS A 79 -4.25 59.89 28.18
N GLY A 80 -5.45 59.95 27.61
CA GLY A 80 -5.82 59.22 26.40
C GLY A 80 -5.22 59.85 25.14
N SER A 81 -4.93 59.03 24.12
CA SER A 81 -4.33 59.48 22.87
C SER A 81 -5.05 58.92 21.64
N ASN A 82 -5.25 59.75 20.63
CA ASN A 82 -5.86 59.36 19.35
C ASN A 82 -4.98 58.37 18.54
N ILE A 83 -3.73 58.18 18.93
CA ILE A 83 -2.88 57.10 18.39
C ILE A 83 -3.42 55.70 18.75
N ALA A 84 -4.33 55.60 19.73
CA ALA A 84 -5.01 54.34 20.07
C ALA A 84 -5.68 53.68 18.87
N PHE A 85 -6.35 54.45 18.00
CA PHE A 85 -7.01 53.91 16.82
C PHE A 85 -6.03 53.20 15.85
N PRO A 86 -5.01 53.88 15.29
CA PRO A 86 -4.05 53.20 14.43
C PRO A 86 -3.23 52.13 15.16
N TYR A 87 -2.97 52.27 16.47
CA TYR A 87 -2.25 51.26 17.26
C TYR A 87 -3.02 49.94 17.34
N PHE A 88 -4.27 49.95 17.83
CA PHE A 88 -5.05 48.73 18.00
C PHE A 88 -5.50 48.12 16.66
N ILE A 89 -5.90 48.95 15.69
CA ILE A 89 -6.32 48.46 14.36
C ILE A 89 -5.13 47.80 13.64
N SER A 90 -3.95 48.43 13.63
CA SER A 90 -2.76 47.83 13.00
C SER A 90 -2.33 46.55 13.70
N PHE A 91 -2.37 46.52 15.04
CA PHE A 91 -2.07 45.32 15.81
C PHE A 91 -3.01 44.18 15.44
N TYR A 92 -4.32 44.44 15.42
CA TYR A 92 -5.34 43.43 15.12
C TYR A 92 -5.16 42.82 13.72
N VAL A 93 -4.95 43.67 12.70
CA VAL A 93 -4.73 43.23 11.31
C VAL A 93 -3.44 42.42 11.19
N LEU A 94 -2.32 42.92 11.72
CA LEU A 94 -1.03 42.23 11.65
C LEU A 94 -1.05 40.92 12.43
N CYS A 95 -1.66 40.90 13.62
CA CYS A 95 -1.76 39.70 14.43
C CYS A 95 -2.64 38.64 13.77
N SER A 96 -3.81 39.02 13.26
CA SER A 96 -4.70 38.12 12.51
C SER A 96 -4.00 37.53 11.29
N PHE A 97 -3.28 38.35 10.52
CA PHE A 97 -2.48 37.89 9.37
C PHE A 97 -1.42 36.86 9.78
N LEU A 98 -0.69 37.10 10.87
CA LEU A 98 0.31 36.15 11.35
C LEU A 98 -0.31 34.83 11.86
N ILE A 99 -1.42 34.90 12.58
CA ILE A 99 -2.12 33.70 13.08
C ILE A 99 -2.63 32.85 11.91
N ILE A 100 -3.25 33.47 10.90
CA ILE A 100 -3.70 32.75 9.70
C ILE A 100 -2.52 32.11 8.97
N ASN A 101 -1.42 32.84 8.77
CA ASN A 101 -0.24 32.28 8.10
C ASN A 101 0.38 31.11 8.88
N LEU A 102 0.38 31.17 10.22
CA LEU A 102 0.80 30.05 11.06
C LEU A 102 -0.13 28.85 10.87
N PHE A 103 -1.45 29.07 10.86
CA PHE A 103 -2.43 28.00 10.66
C PHE A 103 -2.30 27.36 9.28
N VAL A 104 -2.12 28.16 8.23
CA VAL A 104 -1.88 27.65 6.87
C VAL A 104 -0.61 26.82 6.81
N ALA A 105 0.50 27.28 7.42
CA ALA A 105 1.74 26.51 7.45
C ALA A 105 1.55 25.15 8.15
N VAL A 106 0.92 25.16 9.34
CA VAL A 106 0.63 23.92 10.09
C VAL A 106 -0.29 23.01 9.28
N ILE A 107 -1.34 23.55 8.64
CA ILE A 107 -2.22 22.75 7.80
C ILE A 107 -1.47 22.17 6.62
N MET A 108 -0.61 22.90 5.93
CA MET A 108 0.14 22.38 4.77
C MET A 108 1.04 21.21 5.20
N ASP A 109 1.71 21.31 6.34
CA ASP A 109 2.52 20.21 6.88
C ASP A 109 1.66 18.98 7.26
N ASN A 110 0.45 19.21 7.75
CA ASN A 110 -0.50 18.13 8.10
C ASN A 110 -1.33 17.65 6.90
N PHE A 111 -1.44 18.42 5.83
CA PHE A 111 -2.22 18.09 4.64
C PHE A 111 -1.55 16.94 3.88
N ASP A 112 -0.22 16.93 3.85
CA ASP A 112 0.55 15.79 3.33
C ASP A 112 0.28 14.51 4.15
N TYR A 113 0.01 14.62 5.46
CA TYR A 113 -0.41 13.47 6.27
C TYR A 113 -1.85 13.05 5.94
N LEU A 114 -2.80 13.99 5.94
CA LEU A 114 -4.22 13.74 5.72
C LEU A 114 -4.57 13.29 4.30
N THR A 115 -3.78 13.67 3.29
CA THR A 115 -3.97 13.23 1.90
C THR A 115 -3.20 11.97 1.53
N ARG A 116 -2.26 11.51 2.38
CA ARG A 116 -1.56 10.22 2.21
C ARG A 116 -2.44 9.01 2.51
N ASP A 117 -3.66 9.21 3.01
CA ASP A 117 -4.67 8.17 3.16
C ASP A 117 -5.13 7.55 1.82
N TRP A 118 -4.70 8.13 0.68
CA TRP A 118 -4.84 7.54 -0.66
C TRP A 118 -3.58 6.87 -1.20
N SER A 119 -2.45 6.91 -0.45
CA SER A 119 -1.25 6.21 -0.90
C SER A 119 -1.49 4.71 -0.81
N ILE A 120 -1.36 4.04 -1.96
CA ILE A 120 -1.42 2.58 -2.09
C ILE A 120 -0.50 1.84 -1.10
N LEU A 121 0.43 2.53 -0.44
CA LEU A 121 1.33 1.98 0.56
C LEU A 121 1.64 3.02 1.67
N GLY A 122 0.92 2.93 2.79
CA GLY A 122 1.16 3.76 3.99
C GLY A 122 2.19 3.19 5.00
N PRO A 123 2.58 3.97 6.03
CA PRO A 123 3.56 3.58 7.05
C PRO A 123 3.18 2.31 7.82
N HIS A 124 1.90 2.11 8.10
CA HIS A 124 1.39 0.92 8.82
C HIS A 124 1.73 -0.41 8.13
N HIS A 125 1.82 -0.44 6.80
CA HIS A 125 2.26 -1.64 6.07
C HIS A 125 3.75 -1.93 6.29
N LEU A 126 4.57 -0.90 6.46
CA LEU A 126 5.99 -1.05 6.77
C LEU A 126 6.17 -1.54 8.21
N ASP A 127 5.37 -1.04 9.14
CA ASP A 127 5.36 -1.51 10.54
C ASP A 127 4.93 -2.98 10.63
N GLU A 128 3.92 -3.39 9.86
CA GLU A 128 3.52 -4.80 9.77
C GLU A 128 4.68 -5.67 9.22
N PHE A 129 5.37 -5.20 8.17
CA PHE A 129 6.54 -5.90 7.64
C PHE A 129 7.65 -6.05 8.69
N ILE A 130 7.99 -4.98 9.40
CA ILE A 130 9.03 -4.98 10.45
C ILE A 130 8.65 -5.97 11.55
N ARG A 131 7.40 -5.93 12.02
CA ARG A 131 6.89 -6.82 13.06
C ARG A 131 6.92 -8.28 12.63
N LEU A 132 6.54 -8.60 11.39
CA LEU A 132 6.58 -9.96 10.88
C LEU A 132 8.01 -10.42 10.60
N TRP A 133 8.91 -9.53 10.19
CA TRP A 133 10.32 -9.84 10.00
C TRP A 133 10.99 -10.25 11.31
N SER A 134 10.68 -9.55 12.42
CA SER A 134 11.28 -9.86 13.73
C SER A 134 10.88 -11.24 14.27
N GLU A 135 9.78 -11.83 13.81
CA GLU A 135 9.44 -13.24 14.11
C GLU A 135 10.47 -14.23 13.52
N TYR A 136 11.13 -13.88 12.41
CA TYR A 136 12.13 -14.72 11.73
C TYR A 136 13.58 -14.32 12.07
N ASP A 137 13.81 -13.10 12.53
CA ASP A 137 15.11 -12.59 12.98
C ASP A 137 15.04 -12.02 14.41
N PRO A 138 14.83 -12.87 15.44
CA PRO A 138 14.66 -12.42 16.82
C PRO A 138 15.93 -11.78 17.41
N ASP A 139 17.10 -12.13 16.87
CA ASP A 139 18.40 -11.62 17.31
C ASP A 139 18.77 -10.28 16.61
N ALA A 140 17.90 -9.74 15.75
CA ALA A 140 18.12 -8.53 14.97
C ALA A 140 19.44 -8.55 14.16
N LYS A 141 19.78 -9.69 13.55
CA LYS A 141 20.97 -9.84 12.69
C LYS A 141 20.87 -9.07 11.38
N GLY A 142 19.67 -8.60 11.03
CA GLY A 142 19.34 -7.87 9.80
C GLY A 142 19.29 -8.76 8.56
N ARG A 143 19.22 -10.09 8.73
CA ARG A 143 19.25 -11.05 7.62
C ARG A 143 18.48 -12.33 7.95
N ILE A 144 17.79 -12.88 6.95
CA ILE A 144 17.06 -14.15 7.03
C ILE A 144 17.40 -15.04 5.85
N LYS A 145 17.07 -16.34 5.90
CA LYS A 145 17.27 -17.25 4.76
C LYS A 145 16.26 -16.95 3.67
N HIS A 146 16.67 -17.07 2.40
CA HIS A 146 15.78 -16.78 1.26
C HIS A 146 14.50 -17.65 1.24
N LEU A 147 14.56 -18.87 1.78
CA LEU A 147 13.41 -19.77 1.90
C LEU A 147 12.29 -19.17 2.77
N ASP A 148 12.66 -18.48 3.84
CA ASP A 148 11.71 -17.89 4.79
C ASP A 148 11.02 -16.63 4.24
N VAL A 149 11.60 -16.02 3.20
CA VAL A 149 11.02 -14.83 2.54
C VAL A 149 9.66 -15.15 1.93
N VAL A 150 9.49 -16.32 1.30
CA VAL A 150 8.20 -16.73 0.71
C VAL A 150 7.13 -16.83 1.80
N THR A 151 7.45 -17.46 2.92
CA THR A 151 6.52 -17.64 4.04
C THR A 151 6.22 -16.31 4.74
N LEU A 152 7.21 -15.44 4.89
CA LEU A 152 7.04 -14.08 5.41
C LEU A 152 6.07 -13.28 4.53
N LEU A 153 6.32 -13.21 3.22
CA LEU A 153 5.48 -12.42 2.30
C LEU A 153 4.06 -12.96 2.17
N ARG A 154 3.83 -14.26 2.38
CA ARG A 154 2.47 -14.84 2.47
C ARG A 154 1.76 -14.50 3.78
N LYS A 155 2.47 -14.20 4.87
CA LYS A 155 1.86 -13.72 6.13
C LYS A 155 1.43 -12.25 6.03
N ILE A 156 2.18 -11.43 5.31
CA ILE A 156 1.88 -10.00 5.11
C ILE A 156 0.71 -9.85 4.14
N SER A 157 -0.23 -8.97 4.45
CA SER A 157 -1.39 -8.68 3.59
C SER A 157 -0.99 -7.86 2.35
N PRO A 158 -1.70 -7.98 1.22
CA PRO A 158 -1.60 -7.00 0.14
C PRO A 158 -1.85 -5.59 0.71
N PRO A 159 -1.16 -4.54 0.21
CA PRO A 159 -0.47 -4.43 -1.08
C PRO A 159 1.04 -4.71 -1.06
N LEU A 160 1.66 -4.83 0.11
CA LEU A 160 3.09 -5.12 0.25
C LEU A 160 3.38 -6.63 0.22
N GLY A 161 2.52 -7.42 0.86
CA GLY A 161 2.60 -8.87 0.88
C GLY A 161 1.74 -9.57 -0.17
N PHE A 162 1.68 -10.90 -0.09
CA PHE A 162 0.90 -11.75 -0.98
C PHE A 162 -0.42 -12.22 -0.34
N GLY A 163 -0.52 -12.18 0.99
CA GLY A 163 -1.65 -12.73 1.75
C GLY A 163 -1.65 -14.26 1.82
N LYS A 164 -2.36 -14.78 2.82
CA LYS A 164 -2.36 -16.22 3.19
C LYS A 164 -2.86 -17.14 2.07
N LEU A 165 -3.82 -16.63 1.29
CA LEU A 165 -4.47 -17.33 0.18
C LEU A 165 -3.58 -17.44 -1.07
N CYS A 166 -2.43 -16.77 -1.12
CA CYS A 166 -1.55 -16.82 -2.28
C CYS A 166 -0.91 -18.22 -2.44
N PRO A 167 -1.08 -18.89 -3.61
CA PRO A 167 -0.42 -20.16 -3.89
C PRO A 167 1.10 -20.00 -3.97
N HIS A 168 1.84 -21.00 -3.49
CA HIS A 168 3.31 -20.97 -3.44
C HIS A 168 3.95 -20.65 -4.80
N ARG A 169 3.44 -21.24 -5.89
CA ARG A 169 3.96 -21.00 -7.25
C ARG A 169 3.80 -19.54 -7.70
N VAL A 170 2.69 -18.89 -7.32
CA VAL A 170 2.43 -17.47 -7.64
C VAL A 170 3.36 -16.58 -6.83
N ALA A 171 3.58 -16.89 -5.55
CA ALA A 171 4.56 -16.21 -4.70
C ALA A 171 5.98 -16.30 -5.26
N CYS A 172 6.44 -17.49 -5.67
CA CYS A 172 7.74 -17.67 -6.31
C CYS A 172 7.85 -16.87 -7.60
N LYS A 173 6.80 -16.86 -8.45
CA LYS A 173 6.80 -16.06 -9.69
C LYS A 173 6.94 -14.56 -9.39
N ARG A 174 6.31 -14.05 -8.33
CA ARG A 174 6.47 -12.66 -7.89
C ARG A 174 7.87 -12.37 -7.34
N LEU A 175 8.48 -13.32 -6.64
CA LEU A 175 9.87 -13.20 -6.19
C LEU A 175 10.87 -13.21 -7.34
N VAL A 176 10.58 -13.89 -8.45
CA VAL A 176 11.41 -13.80 -9.67
C VAL A 176 11.52 -12.37 -10.19
N SER A 177 10.43 -11.60 -10.12
CA SER A 177 10.44 -10.18 -10.49
C SER A 177 11.08 -9.25 -9.45
N MET A 178 11.39 -9.76 -8.25
CA MET A 178 12.07 -9.00 -7.21
C MET A 178 13.57 -9.25 -7.34
N ASN A 179 14.30 -8.31 -7.94
CA ASN A 179 15.75 -8.41 -8.17
C ASN A 179 16.58 -8.19 -6.90
N MET A 180 16.27 -8.93 -5.84
CA MET A 180 16.94 -8.83 -4.54
C MET A 180 18.25 -9.63 -4.53
N PRO A 181 19.38 -9.04 -4.10
CA PRO A 181 20.65 -9.75 -4.00
C PRO A 181 20.60 -10.87 -2.94
N LEU A 182 21.25 -11.99 -3.25
CA LEU A 182 21.42 -13.14 -2.36
C LEU A 182 22.88 -13.21 -1.90
N ASN A 183 23.10 -13.31 -0.59
CA ASN A 183 24.43 -13.54 -0.04
C ASN A 183 24.90 -14.97 -0.33
N SER A 184 26.22 -15.19 -0.29
CA SER A 184 26.84 -16.51 -0.53
C SER A 184 26.40 -17.60 0.45
N ASP A 185 25.97 -17.22 1.65
CA ASP A 185 25.41 -18.12 2.68
C ASP A 185 23.91 -18.42 2.49
N GLY A 186 23.31 -17.95 1.38
CA GLY A 186 21.90 -18.13 1.05
C GLY A 186 20.95 -17.25 1.89
N THR A 187 21.47 -16.20 2.54
CA THR A 187 20.67 -15.21 3.27
C THR A 187 20.38 -13.96 2.43
N VAL A 188 19.34 -13.24 2.83
CA VAL A 188 18.96 -11.94 2.27
C VAL A 188 18.90 -10.92 3.39
N LEU A 189 19.22 -9.67 3.06
CA LEU A 189 19.29 -8.58 4.03
C LEU A 189 17.95 -7.84 4.13
N PHE A 190 17.58 -7.40 5.33
CA PHE A 190 16.34 -6.67 5.61
C PHE A 190 16.12 -5.48 4.66
N ASN A 191 17.11 -4.57 4.56
CA ASN A 191 17.02 -3.38 3.72
C ASN A 191 16.84 -3.73 2.24
N ALA A 192 17.53 -4.76 1.76
CA ALA A 192 17.43 -5.21 0.38
C ALA A 192 16.05 -5.82 0.10
N THR A 193 15.53 -6.63 1.03
CA THR A 193 14.19 -7.23 0.91
C THR A 193 13.10 -6.18 0.94
N LEU A 194 13.10 -5.31 1.94
CA LEU A 194 12.09 -4.28 2.08
C LEU A 194 12.07 -3.37 0.85
N PHE A 195 13.25 -2.92 0.41
CA PHE A 195 13.36 -2.08 -0.77
C PHE A 195 12.86 -2.79 -2.04
N ALA A 196 13.24 -4.06 -2.25
CA ALA A 196 12.80 -4.82 -3.41
C ALA A 196 11.27 -5.00 -3.44
N VAL A 197 10.65 -5.31 -2.30
CA VAL A 197 9.19 -5.49 -2.21
C VAL A 197 8.48 -4.16 -2.50
N VAL A 198 8.91 -3.06 -1.88
CA VAL A 198 8.35 -1.72 -2.13
C VAL A 198 8.53 -1.31 -3.59
N ARG A 199 9.72 -1.50 -4.16
CA ARG A 199 10.05 -1.18 -5.55
C ARG A 199 9.14 -1.94 -6.52
N THR A 200 8.91 -3.23 -6.28
CA THR A 200 8.04 -4.06 -7.13
C THR A 200 6.56 -3.70 -6.97
N SER A 201 6.07 -3.47 -5.75
CA SER A 201 4.67 -3.09 -5.52
C SER A 201 4.31 -1.74 -6.15
N LEU A 202 5.24 -0.78 -6.14
CA LEU A 202 5.06 0.55 -6.74
C LEU A 202 5.54 0.66 -8.20
N LYS A 203 6.05 -0.44 -8.78
CA LYS A 203 6.61 -0.50 -10.14
C LYS A 203 7.69 0.58 -10.42
N ILE A 204 8.55 0.84 -9.44
CA ILE A 204 9.59 1.87 -9.55
C ILE A 204 10.75 1.33 -10.40
N LYS A 205 10.86 1.80 -11.65
CA LYS A 205 11.97 1.46 -12.56
C LYS A 205 12.19 -0.07 -12.61
N THR A 206 11.10 -0.83 -12.85
CA THR A 206 11.13 -2.31 -12.93
C THR A 206 10.95 -2.83 -14.35
N GLU A 207 10.76 -1.95 -15.34
CA GLU A 207 10.51 -2.31 -16.73
C GLU A 207 11.78 -2.19 -17.57
N GLY A 208 11.91 -3.04 -18.59
CA GLY A 208 13.06 -3.05 -19.49
C GLY A 208 14.28 -3.80 -18.91
N ASN A 209 15.47 -3.36 -19.30
CA ASN A 209 16.72 -3.91 -18.80
C ASN A 209 16.94 -3.50 -17.34
N ILE A 210 17.16 -4.48 -16.47
CA ILE A 210 17.30 -4.26 -15.03
C ILE A 210 18.54 -3.44 -14.67
N ASP A 211 19.62 -3.57 -15.46
CA ASP A 211 20.88 -2.88 -15.22
C ASP A 211 20.77 -1.38 -15.52
N ASP A 212 20.14 -1.04 -16.65
CA ASP A 212 19.84 0.35 -17.02
C ASP A 212 18.89 0.96 -15.98
N ALA A 213 17.85 0.22 -15.61
CA ALA A 213 16.89 0.66 -14.60
C ALA A 213 17.53 0.87 -13.22
N ASN A 214 18.47 0.01 -12.82
CA ASN A 214 19.26 0.17 -11.59
C ASN A 214 20.19 1.40 -11.67
N GLY A 215 20.85 1.61 -12.80
CA GLY A 215 21.71 2.77 -13.05
C GLY A 215 20.94 4.09 -12.90
N GLU A 216 19.78 4.20 -13.55
CA GLU A 216 18.89 5.35 -13.45
C GLU A 216 18.37 5.55 -12.02
N LEU A 217 17.91 4.47 -11.37
CA LEU A 217 17.38 4.54 -10.00
C LEU A 217 18.46 5.01 -9.01
N ARG A 218 19.70 4.52 -9.16
CA ARG A 218 20.85 4.97 -8.35
C ARG A 218 21.12 6.47 -8.55
N ALA A 219 21.02 6.98 -9.77
CA ALA A 219 21.18 8.41 -10.05
C ALA A 219 20.10 9.25 -9.36
N VAL A 220 18.84 8.81 -9.43
CA VAL A 220 17.71 9.46 -8.74
C VAL A 220 17.90 9.44 -7.23
N ILE A 221 18.25 8.29 -6.65
CA ILE A 221 18.48 8.14 -5.20
C ILE A 221 19.61 9.07 -4.73
N LYS A 222 20.73 9.14 -5.47
CA LYS A 222 21.85 10.04 -5.12
C LYS A 222 21.47 11.52 -5.20
N LYS A 223 20.55 11.88 -6.10
CA LYS A 223 20.07 13.27 -6.24
C LYS A 223 19.17 13.68 -5.07
N ILE A 224 18.28 12.79 -4.64
CA ILE A 224 17.35 13.05 -3.52
C ILE A 224 18.08 12.96 -2.17
N TRP A 225 18.84 11.88 -1.95
CA TRP A 225 19.51 11.60 -0.69
C TRP A 225 21.04 11.71 -0.81
N LYS A 226 21.54 12.95 -0.74
CA LYS A 226 22.97 13.27 -0.91
C LYS A 226 23.92 12.59 0.09
N ARG A 227 23.42 12.17 1.25
CA ARG A 227 24.20 11.56 2.34
C ARG A 227 24.08 10.02 2.41
N THR A 228 23.42 9.39 1.44
CA THR A 228 23.27 7.93 1.43
C THR A 228 24.62 7.24 1.34
N SER A 229 24.89 6.30 2.26
CA SER A 229 26.15 5.55 2.23
C SER A 229 26.24 4.70 0.94
N PRO A 230 27.39 4.70 0.24
CA PRO A 230 27.56 3.89 -0.97
C PRO A 230 27.29 2.40 -0.72
N LYS A 231 27.73 1.88 0.43
CA LYS A 231 27.50 0.49 0.83
C LYS A 231 26.02 0.11 0.93
N LEU A 232 25.21 0.98 1.54
CA LEU A 232 23.77 0.75 1.62
C LEU A 232 23.13 0.82 0.23
N LEU A 233 23.56 1.78 -0.59
CA LEU A 233 23.03 1.91 -1.95
C LEU A 233 23.33 0.67 -2.79
N ASP A 234 24.56 0.14 -2.71
CA ASP A 234 24.96 -1.09 -3.39
C ASP A 234 24.18 -2.31 -2.88
N GLN A 235 23.86 -2.34 -1.58
CA GLN A 235 23.04 -3.39 -0.99
C GLN A 235 21.57 -3.38 -1.48
N VAL A 236 20.97 -2.21 -1.68
CA VAL A 236 19.54 -2.10 -2.06
C VAL A 236 19.33 -2.02 -3.57
N VAL A 237 20.27 -1.42 -4.30
CA VAL A 237 20.27 -1.32 -5.76
C VAL A 237 21.69 -1.59 -6.25
N PRO A 238 22.03 -2.85 -6.56
CA PRO A 238 23.37 -3.20 -7.03
C PRO A 238 23.77 -2.41 -8.30
N PRO A 239 25.06 -2.09 -8.48
CA PRO A 239 25.55 -1.45 -9.69
C PRO A 239 25.43 -2.37 -10.91
N PRO A 240 25.25 -1.81 -12.13
CA PRO A 240 25.16 -2.61 -13.35
C PRO A 240 26.51 -3.30 -13.67
N GLY A 241 26.45 -4.50 -14.27
CA GLY A 241 27.63 -5.17 -14.84
C GLY A 241 28.45 -6.06 -13.89
N VAL A 242 27.89 -6.45 -12.74
CA VAL A 242 28.51 -7.50 -11.89
C VAL A 242 27.92 -8.86 -12.29
N ASP A 243 28.57 -9.54 -13.24
CA ASP A 243 28.03 -10.74 -13.91
C ASP A 243 27.71 -11.92 -12.95
N ASP A 244 28.39 -12.00 -11.82
CA ASP A 244 28.28 -13.13 -10.88
C ASP A 244 27.27 -12.93 -9.74
N GLU A 245 26.45 -11.86 -9.76
CA GLU A 245 25.47 -11.65 -8.70
C GLU A 245 24.30 -12.64 -8.79
N VAL A 246 24.26 -13.58 -7.84
CA VAL A 246 23.12 -14.45 -7.61
C VAL A 246 22.02 -13.64 -6.93
N THR A 247 20.86 -13.57 -7.56
CA THR A 247 19.68 -12.94 -6.97
C THR A 247 18.67 -14.00 -6.55
N VAL A 248 17.80 -13.62 -5.61
CA VAL A 248 16.68 -14.46 -5.18
C VAL A 248 15.79 -14.82 -6.38
N GLY A 249 15.63 -13.87 -7.31
CA GLY A 249 14.90 -14.11 -8.54
C GLY A 249 15.55 -15.15 -9.45
N LYS A 250 16.88 -15.10 -9.65
CA LYS A 250 17.62 -16.13 -10.40
C LYS A 250 17.43 -17.51 -9.76
N PHE A 251 17.55 -17.60 -8.42
CA PHE A 251 17.33 -18.86 -7.69
C PHE A 251 15.91 -19.43 -7.91
N TYR A 252 14.87 -18.62 -7.71
CA TYR A 252 13.49 -19.08 -7.90
C TYR A 252 13.16 -19.36 -9.37
N ALA A 253 13.77 -18.66 -10.32
CA ALA A 253 13.63 -18.97 -11.75
C ALA A 253 14.21 -20.36 -12.07
N THR A 254 15.43 -20.65 -11.61
CA THR A 254 16.04 -21.98 -11.76
C THR A 254 15.18 -23.06 -11.10
N PHE A 255 14.70 -22.83 -9.88
CA PHE A 255 13.81 -23.75 -9.18
C PHE A 255 12.54 -24.05 -9.99
N LEU A 256 11.89 -23.03 -10.55
CA LEU A 256 10.69 -23.18 -11.37
C LEU A 256 10.95 -23.94 -12.68
N ILE A 257 12.09 -23.68 -13.33
CA ILE A 257 12.52 -24.41 -14.54
C ILE A 257 12.75 -25.89 -14.22
N GLN A 258 13.46 -26.17 -13.12
CA GLN A 258 13.73 -27.54 -12.68
C GLN A 258 12.44 -28.28 -12.30
N ASP A 259 11.53 -27.65 -11.55
CA ASP A 259 10.23 -28.24 -11.20
C ASP A 259 9.41 -28.56 -12.46
N TYR A 260 9.38 -27.63 -13.42
CA TYR A 260 8.70 -27.86 -14.70
C TYR A 260 9.29 -29.04 -15.47
N PHE A 261 10.62 -29.12 -15.59
CA PHE A 261 11.29 -30.22 -16.28
C PHE A 261 11.05 -31.57 -15.59
N ARG A 262 11.10 -31.62 -14.25
CA ARG A 262 10.81 -32.85 -13.49
C ARG A 262 9.38 -33.33 -13.73
N ARG A 263 8.39 -32.42 -13.73
CA ARG A 263 7.00 -32.75 -14.03
C ARG A 263 6.82 -33.21 -15.47
N PHE A 264 7.47 -32.54 -16.42
CA PHE A 264 7.46 -32.93 -17.83
C PHE A 264 8.02 -34.35 -18.02
N LYS A 265 9.18 -34.64 -17.43
CA LYS A 265 9.79 -35.97 -17.47
C LYS A 265 8.86 -37.03 -16.86
N LYS A 266 8.26 -36.74 -15.71
CA LYS A 266 7.30 -37.65 -15.05
C LYS A 266 6.08 -37.93 -15.93
N ARG A 267 5.51 -36.91 -16.57
CA ARG A 267 4.39 -37.09 -17.52
C ARG A 267 4.79 -37.94 -18.71
N LYS A 268 5.95 -37.69 -19.32
CA LYS A 268 6.45 -38.49 -20.44
C LYS A 268 6.71 -39.95 -20.05
N GLU A 269 7.27 -40.19 -18.86
CA GLU A 269 7.46 -41.55 -18.31
C GLU A 269 6.12 -42.25 -18.04
N GLN A 270 5.07 -41.50 -17.69
CA GLN A 270 3.73 -42.02 -17.45
C GLN A 270 3.00 -42.32 -18.76
N GLU A 271 3.10 -41.44 -19.76
CA GLU A 271 2.61 -41.68 -21.13
C GLU A 271 3.27 -42.92 -21.77
N LEU A 272 4.58 -43.11 -21.58
CA LEU A 272 5.28 -44.31 -22.04
C LEU A 272 4.77 -45.57 -21.33
N LYS A 273 4.53 -45.50 -20.02
CA LYS A 273 3.99 -46.63 -19.24
C LYS A 273 2.54 -46.94 -19.57
N ASP A 274 1.73 -45.92 -19.84
CA ASP A 274 0.32 -46.10 -20.18
C ASP A 274 0.16 -46.51 -21.64
N GLY A 275 1.03 -46.07 -22.56
CA GLY A 275 1.14 -46.63 -23.92
C GLY A 275 1.56 -48.09 -23.95
N ASP A 276 2.48 -48.52 -23.07
CA ASP A 276 2.82 -49.94 -22.88
C ASP A 276 1.64 -50.74 -22.28
N LYS A 277 0.88 -50.16 -21.35
CA LYS A 277 -0.34 -50.80 -20.81
C LYS A 277 -1.47 -50.83 -21.82
N GLU A 278 -1.61 -49.83 -22.69
CA GLU A 278 -2.64 -49.79 -23.73
C GLU A 278 -2.29 -50.79 -24.85
N SER A 279 -1.01 -50.95 -25.18
CA SER A 279 -0.51 -52.06 -26.02
C SER A 279 -0.78 -53.42 -25.37
N HIS A 280 -0.50 -53.57 -24.08
CA HIS A 280 -0.75 -54.82 -23.36
C HIS A 280 -2.27 -55.11 -23.21
N ASN A 281 -3.08 -54.08 -22.97
CA ASN A 281 -4.54 -54.18 -22.87
C ASN A 281 -5.17 -54.45 -24.24
N THR A 282 -4.71 -53.83 -25.33
CA THR A 282 -5.20 -54.14 -26.68
C THR A 282 -4.84 -55.57 -27.09
N VAL A 283 -3.64 -56.05 -26.79
CA VAL A 283 -3.25 -57.46 -27.02
C VAL A 283 -4.07 -58.41 -26.14
N THR A 284 -4.32 -58.07 -24.88
CA THR A 284 -5.13 -58.88 -23.95
C THR A 284 -6.62 -58.88 -24.35
N LEU A 285 -7.16 -57.74 -24.77
CA LEU A 285 -8.53 -57.60 -25.29
C LEU A 285 -8.67 -58.31 -26.63
N GLN A 286 -7.66 -58.29 -27.50
CA GLN A 286 -7.68 -59.02 -28.78
C GLN A 286 -7.60 -60.54 -28.56
N ALA A 287 -6.80 -61.00 -27.60
CA ALA A 287 -6.77 -62.41 -27.18
C ALA A 287 -8.08 -62.84 -26.48
N GLY A 288 -8.67 -61.96 -25.66
CA GLY A 288 -9.98 -62.13 -25.04
C GLY A 288 -11.13 -62.12 -26.04
N LEU A 289 -11.05 -61.28 -27.07
CA LEU A 289 -12.03 -61.18 -28.16
C LEU A 289 -11.95 -62.38 -29.12
N ARG A 290 -10.76 -62.97 -29.27
CA ARG A 290 -10.53 -64.18 -30.05
C ARG A 290 -11.06 -65.42 -29.32
N THR A 291 -10.86 -65.51 -28.00
CA THR A 291 -11.49 -66.55 -27.15
C THR A 291 -13.01 -66.35 -27.02
N LEU A 292 -13.52 -65.13 -27.06
CA LEU A 292 -14.96 -64.82 -27.15
C LEU A 292 -15.56 -65.15 -28.53
N HIS A 293 -14.82 -64.96 -29.64
CA HIS A 293 -15.25 -65.34 -30.98
C HIS A 293 -15.28 -66.86 -31.19
N GLU A 294 -14.36 -67.58 -30.58
CA GLU A 294 -14.35 -69.05 -30.54
C GLU A 294 -15.49 -69.63 -29.66
N ALA A 295 -16.13 -68.78 -28.84
CA ALA A 295 -17.25 -69.12 -27.98
C ALA A 295 -18.57 -68.39 -28.37
N GLY A 296 -18.73 -67.95 -29.62
CA GLY A 296 -20.02 -67.45 -30.10
C GLY A 296 -20.95 -68.61 -30.49
N PRO A 297 -22.15 -68.76 -29.88
CA PRO A 297 -23.12 -67.69 -29.78
C PRO A 297 -24.01 -67.74 -28.51
N GLU A 298 -23.57 -67.26 -27.34
CA GLU A 298 -24.50 -67.15 -26.18
C GLU A 298 -24.47 -65.88 -25.34
N LEU A 299 -23.56 -64.91 -25.54
CA LEU A 299 -23.51 -63.72 -24.67
C LEU A 299 -23.78 -62.39 -25.39
N LYS A 300 -24.93 -62.29 -26.07
CA LYS A 300 -25.55 -60.98 -26.37
C LYS A 300 -26.39 -60.53 -25.18
N ARG A 301 -25.77 -59.86 -24.20
CA ARG A 301 -26.40 -58.76 -23.41
C ARG A 301 -25.48 -58.19 -22.32
N ALA A 302 -25.45 -56.86 -22.28
CA ALA A 302 -24.99 -55.97 -21.19
C ALA A 302 -23.45 -55.89 -21.04
N ILE A 303 -22.77 -54.74 -20.98
CA ILE A 303 -23.08 -53.46 -20.34
C ILE A 303 -22.33 -52.35 -21.10
N SER A 304 -23.06 -51.30 -21.48
CA SER A 304 -22.52 -49.98 -21.81
C SER A 304 -22.60 -49.12 -20.55
N GLY A 305 -21.51 -48.45 -20.17
CA GLY A 305 -21.43 -47.63 -18.97
C GLY A 305 -20.36 -46.55 -19.10
N ASN A 306 -20.82 -45.31 -19.23
CA ASN A 306 -20.08 -44.05 -19.30
C ASN A 306 -19.38 -43.73 -17.96
N LEU A 307 -18.10 -43.35 -17.97
CA LEU A 307 -17.38 -42.87 -16.77
C LEU A 307 -16.55 -41.63 -17.13
N GLU A 308 -17.24 -40.51 -17.27
CA GLU A 308 -16.65 -39.17 -17.38
C GLU A 308 -16.93 -38.46 -16.05
N GLU A 309 -15.99 -38.49 -15.10
CA GLU A 309 -15.71 -37.45 -14.09
C GLU A 309 -14.71 -37.96 -13.03
N LEU A 310 -13.85 -37.04 -12.57
CA LEU A 310 -12.91 -37.09 -11.44
C LEU A 310 -11.48 -37.55 -11.72
N ILE A 311 -10.65 -36.64 -12.24
CA ILE A 311 -9.26 -36.49 -11.78
C ILE A 311 -8.95 -34.99 -11.60
N ASP A 312 -9.27 -34.47 -10.42
CA ASP A 312 -8.60 -33.29 -9.85
C ASP A 312 -7.42 -33.80 -9.02
N ASP A 313 -6.27 -34.01 -9.67
CA ASP A 313 -5.05 -34.50 -9.01
C ASP A 313 -4.23 -33.32 -8.47
N ASN A 314 -4.60 -32.85 -7.29
CA ASN A 314 -3.71 -32.07 -6.44
C ASN A 314 -3.23 -32.93 -5.26
N PRO A 315 -2.00 -33.50 -5.29
CA PRO A 315 -1.45 -34.12 -4.09
C PRO A 315 -0.78 -33.05 -3.21
N GLU A 316 -1.30 -32.88 -2.00
CA GLU A 316 -0.61 -32.22 -0.89
C GLU A 316 0.76 -32.91 -0.63
N PRO A 317 1.81 -32.15 -0.29
CA PRO A 317 3.14 -32.72 -0.08
C PRO A 317 3.24 -33.37 1.30
N MET A 318 3.33 -34.71 1.34
CA MET A 318 3.75 -35.45 2.53
C MET A 318 5.25 -35.27 2.77
N HIS A 319 5.60 -34.49 3.80
CA HIS A 319 6.95 -34.47 4.35
C HIS A 319 7.23 -35.73 5.19
N ARG A 320 8.51 -36.14 5.18
CA ARG A 320 9.20 -37.23 5.91
C ARG A 320 9.15 -38.63 5.29
N ARG A 321 10.23 -38.96 4.56
CA ARG A 321 10.77 -40.32 4.47
C ARG A 321 12.22 -40.31 4.96
N ASN A 322 12.51 -41.10 5.98
CA ASN A 322 13.87 -41.57 6.25
C ASN A 322 14.10 -42.82 5.38
N HIS A 323 15.18 -42.81 4.60
CA HIS A 323 15.63 -43.95 3.81
C HIS A 323 16.38 -44.95 4.70
N SER A 324 16.22 -46.25 4.41
CA SER A 324 17.30 -47.21 4.61
C SER A 324 17.37 -48.12 3.38
N LEU A 325 18.49 -48.02 2.69
CA LEU A 325 18.91 -48.88 1.59
C LEU A 325 19.54 -50.13 2.21
N PHE A 326 19.06 -51.32 1.86
CA PHE A 326 19.77 -52.60 1.68
C PHE A 326 18.71 -53.71 1.68
N GLY A 327 18.75 -54.55 0.65
CA GLY A 327 17.79 -55.62 0.44
C GLY A 327 18.02 -56.83 1.34
N SER A 328 16.97 -57.62 1.51
CA SER A 328 17.09 -59.04 1.80
C SER A 328 15.78 -59.74 1.41
N VAL A 329 15.92 -60.68 0.49
CA VAL A 329 14.96 -61.70 0.09
C VAL A 329 14.81 -62.72 1.23
N TRP A 330 13.59 -63.08 1.66
CA TRP A 330 13.23 -64.47 1.92
C TRP A 330 11.70 -64.69 1.92
N SER A 331 11.34 -65.82 1.34
CA SER A 331 10.06 -66.52 1.22
C SER A 331 9.36 -66.88 2.54
N SER A 332 8.04 -67.10 2.49
CA SER A 332 7.41 -68.39 2.87
C SER A 332 6.06 -68.24 3.56
N MET A 333 5.06 -68.80 2.89
CA MET A 333 3.83 -69.43 3.39
C MET A 333 3.72 -69.68 4.90
N ARG A 334 2.52 -69.37 5.44
CA ARG A 334 1.70 -70.36 6.17
C ARG A 334 0.20 -70.00 6.08
N ARG A 335 -0.58 -70.99 5.60
CA ARG A 335 -2.05 -71.08 5.68
C ARG A 335 -2.49 -71.22 7.14
N GLY A 336 -3.68 -70.72 7.47
CA GLY A 336 -4.42 -71.07 8.68
C GLY A 336 -5.84 -70.50 8.68
N HIS A 337 -6.82 -71.37 8.43
CA HIS A 337 -8.27 -71.13 8.47
C HIS A 337 -8.77 -70.82 9.90
N GLY A 338 -9.85 -70.03 10.02
CA GLY A 338 -10.66 -69.99 11.24
C GLY A 338 -11.86 -69.03 11.15
N ARG A 339 -13.03 -69.56 10.81
CA ARG A 339 -14.35 -68.89 10.94
C ARG A 339 -14.78 -68.87 12.42
N SER A 340 -15.44 -67.81 12.87
CA SER A 340 -16.58 -67.93 13.79
C SER A 340 -17.47 -66.68 13.78
N LEU A 341 -18.77 -66.92 13.64
CA LEU A 341 -19.89 -65.99 13.75
C LEU A 341 -20.21 -65.72 15.22
N LYS A 342 -20.67 -64.51 15.55
CA LYS A 342 -21.80 -64.32 16.49
C LYS A 342 -22.46 -62.95 16.33
N VAL A 343 -23.76 -62.98 16.61
CA VAL A 343 -24.83 -62.06 16.20
C VAL A 343 -25.41 -61.35 17.44
N ASN A 344 -25.92 -60.13 17.20
CA ASN A 344 -26.92 -59.34 17.94
C ASN A 344 -26.66 -58.87 19.38
N SER A 345 -26.82 -57.56 19.61
CA SER A 345 -28.08 -57.05 20.18
C SER A 345 -28.24 -55.53 19.97
N THR A 346 -29.50 -55.17 19.76
CA THR A 346 -30.15 -53.90 19.47
C THR A 346 -30.20 -52.94 20.67
N HIS A 347 -30.17 -51.63 20.42
CA HIS A 347 -31.05 -50.67 21.12
C HIS A 347 -31.34 -49.44 20.23
N ILE A 348 -32.64 -49.19 20.01
CA ILE A 348 -33.25 -48.01 19.39
C ILE A 348 -33.89 -47.17 20.50
N LYS A 349 -33.74 -45.83 20.44
CA LYS A 349 -34.75 -44.76 20.66
C LYS A 349 -34.03 -43.40 20.79
N VAL A 350 -34.09 -42.51 19.79
CA VAL A 350 -35.12 -41.47 19.48
C VAL A 350 -34.91 -40.15 20.26
N SER A 351 -34.82 -39.07 19.48
CA SER A 351 -34.53 -37.66 19.77
C SER A 351 -35.66 -36.87 20.50
N PRO A 352 -35.43 -35.58 20.79
CA PRO A 352 -36.12 -34.51 20.04
C PRO A 352 -35.13 -33.41 19.58
N ALA A 353 -35.05 -33.04 18.30
CA ALA A 353 -35.89 -32.11 17.54
C ALA A 353 -35.78 -30.63 17.95
N SER A 354 -35.14 -29.84 17.09
CA SER A 354 -35.53 -28.45 16.77
C SER A 354 -35.17 -28.20 15.32
N SER A 355 -36.20 -28.33 14.48
CA SER A 355 -36.27 -28.16 13.04
C SER A 355 -36.65 -26.74 12.68
N ILE A 356 -35.99 -26.13 11.68
CA ILE A 356 -36.64 -25.21 10.73
C ILE A 356 -36.04 -25.49 9.35
N ASP A 357 -36.84 -26.14 8.51
CA ASP A 357 -36.72 -26.12 7.05
C ASP A 357 -37.52 -24.91 6.53
N TYR A 358 -37.01 -24.19 5.53
CA TYR A 358 -37.84 -23.51 4.52
C TYR A 358 -37.10 -23.38 3.19
N LEU A 359 -37.57 -24.20 2.24
CA LEU A 359 -37.78 -24.08 0.78
C LEU A 359 -36.97 -23.11 -0.12
N PRO A 360 -36.75 -23.49 -1.39
CA PRO A 360 -36.01 -22.72 -2.38
C PRO A 360 -36.90 -21.67 -3.05
N TYR A 361 -36.45 -20.41 -3.08
CA TYR A 361 -37.04 -19.37 -3.93
C TYR A 361 -36.05 -19.01 -5.05
N GLY A 362 -36.31 -19.56 -6.24
CA GLY A 362 -35.96 -18.87 -7.46
C GLY A 362 -36.98 -17.75 -7.71
N THR A 363 -36.58 -16.79 -8.57
CA THR A 363 -37.39 -15.71 -9.16
C THR A 363 -37.34 -14.34 -8.45
N LEU A 364 -36.17 -13.70 -8.41
CA LEU A 364 -36.02 -12.25 -8.61
C LEU A 364 -34.55 -11.81 -8.69
N GLN A 365 -33.82 -12.26 -9.71
CA GLN A 365 -32.65 -11.52 -10.23
C GLN A 365 -32.31 -11.93 -11.67
N ARG A 366 -33.35 -12.07 -12.50
CA ARG A 366 -33.24 -12.21 -13.96
C ARG A 366 -33.95 -11.04 -14.64
N ALA A 367 -33.59 -9.84 -14.19
CA ALA A 367 -34.13 -8.57 -14.68
C ALA A 367 -33.15 -7.41 -14.42
N VAL A 368 -31.85 -7.57 -14.73
CA VAL A 368 -30.91 -6.43 -14.92
C VAL A 368 -29.87 -6.69 -16.04
N THR A 369 -29.70 -7.90 -16.57
CA THR A 369 -28.70 -8.17 -17.63
C THR A 369 -29.28 -8.45 -19.03
N GLU A 370 -30.56 -8.20 -19.26
CA GLU A 370 -31.20 -8.24 -20.59
C GLU A 370 -31.57 -6.84 -21.14
N GLY A 371 -30.94 -5.78 -20.62
CA GLY A 371 -31.17 -4.39 -21.06
C GLY A 371 -30.02 -3.72 -21.82
N MET A 372 -28.89 -4.38 -22.07
CA MET A 372 -27.69 -3.72 -22.65
C MET A 372 -27.00 -4.44 -23.81
N ASN A 373 -27.62 -5.46 -24.40
CA ASN A 373 -27.07 -6.16 -25.58
C ASN A 373 -27.85 -5.91 -26.89
N HIS A 374 -28.76 -4.94 -26.92
CA HIS A 374 -29.55 -4.58 -28.11
C HIS A 374 -29.27 -3.17 -28.69
N VAL A 375 -28.06 -2.63 -28.50
CA VAL A 375 -27.64 -1.37 -29.16
C VAL A 375 -26.31 -1.50 -29.94
N ALA A 376 -25.69 -2.68 -30.01
CA ALA A 376 -24.43 -2.90 -30.75
C ALA A 376 -24.55 -3.84 -31.96
N LYS A 377 -25.73 -3.91 -32.60
CA LYS A 377 -25.93 -4.59 -33.89
C LYS A 377 -26.88 -3.80 -34.78
N SER A 378 -26.40 -2.65 -35.20
CA SER A 378 -26.88 -1.91 -36.35
C SER A 378 -25.69 -1.12 -36.87
N VAL A 379 -25.42 -1.20 -38.16
CA VAL A 379 -24.25 -0.67 -38.89
C VAL A 379 -23.05 -1.62 -38.96
N ALA A 380 -23.29 -2.76 -39.61
CA ALA A 380 -22.27 -3.44 -40.42
C ALA A 380 -22.92 -3.78 -41.77
N SER A 381 -22.81 -2.86 -42.73
CA SER A 381 -22.93 -3.16 -44.15
C SER A 381 -22.18 -2.11 -44.96
N ALA A 382 -21.46 -2.59 -45.97
CA ALA A 382 -20.85 -1.88 -47.11
C ALA A 382 -19.45 -1.23 -46.95
N ASN A 383 -18.44 -2.04 -47.26
CA ASN A 383 -17.45 -1.90 -48.34
C ASN A 383 -16.56 -0.64 -48.49
N SER A 384 -15.25 -0.94 -48.45
CA SER A 384 -14.14 -0.49 -49.34
C SER A 384 -13.86 0.99 -49.55
N GLU A 385 -12.69 1.47 -49.10
CA GLU A 385 -11.54 1.74 -49.99
C GLU A 385 -10.28 2.13 -49.19
N ILE A 386 -9.14 1.80 -49.78
CA ILE A 386 -7.75 1.92 -49.28
C ILE A 386 -7.19 3.30 -49.69
N ILE A 387 -6.33 3.94 -48.87
CA ILE A 387 -5.08 4.65 -49.27
C ILE A 387 -4.36 5.21 -48.00
N PRO A 388 -3.01 5.23 -47.95
CA PRO A 388 -2.23 5.27 -46.71
C PRO A 388 -1.61 6.65 -46.38
N MET A 389 -1.40 6.96 -45.09
CA MET A 389 -0.62 8.12 -44.64
C MET A 389 0.84 7.76 -44.34
N ARG A 390 1.78 8.46 -44.99
CA ARG A 390 3.22 8.49 -44.72
C ARG A 390 3.56 9.62 -43.71
N PRO A 391 4.71 9.51 -42.99
CA PRO A 391 5.04 10.36 -41.84
C PRO A 391 5.73 11.68 -42.22
N LEU A 392 5.52 12.72 -41.40
CA LEU A 392 6.19 14.02 -41.49
C LEU A 392 7.58 14.00 -40.84
N VAL A 393 8.54 14.57 -41.56
CA VAL A 393 9.96 14.74 -41.21
C VAL A 393 10.16 16.06 -40.47
N PHE A 394 11.02 16.05 -39.44
CA PHE A 394 11.52 17.22 -38.71
C PHE A 394 12.82 17.73 -39.34
N ASN A 395 12.94 19.05 -39.51
CA ASN A 395 14.15 19.90 -39.61
C ASN A 395 13.61 21.35 -39.47
N GLY A 396 14.14 22.30 -38.71
CA GLY A 396 15.49 22.56 -38.25
C GLY A 396 15.87 23.99 -38.68
N ALA A 397 16.28 24.83 -37.71
CA ALA A 397 17.07 26.07 -37.84
C ALA A 397 16.39 27.47 -37.85
N ASP A 398 17.00 28.30 -36.98
CA ASP A 398 17.31 29.74 -37.04
C ASP A 398 16.36 30.85 -36.49
N ARG A 399 17.02 31.71 -35.69
CA ARG A 399 16.57 32.87 -34.87
C ARG A 399 16.51 34.18 -35.73
N PRO A 400 16.52 35.41 -35.15
CA PRO A 400 15.60 36.12 -34.22
C PRO A 400 15.14 37.51 -34.76
N ALA A 401 14.10 38.14 -34.18
CA ALA A 401 13.78 39.58 -34.30
C ALA A 401 12.73 39.96 -33.21
N THR A 402 13.07 40.72 -32.15
CA THR A 402 12.99 42.20 -31.95
C THR A 402 11.59 42.81 -31.90
N GLU A 403 11.34 43.55 -30.80
CA GLU A 403 10.42 44.70 -30.59
C GLU A 403 8.93 44.51 -30.90
N ALA A 404 8.00 44.62 -29.95
CA ALA A 404 7.52 45.80 -29.20
C ALA A 404 6.04 46.03 -29.60
N ASP A 405 5.24 46.48 -28.64
CA ASP A 405 3.84 46.91 -28.75
C ASP A 405 2.77 45.88 -29.21
N CYS A 406 1.91 45.48 -28.26
CA CYS A 406 0.54 45.97 -28.27
C CYS A 406 -0.15 45.65 -26.93
N CYS A 407 -0.40 46.71 -26.18
CA CYS A 407 -1.36 46.75 -25.08
C CYS A 407 -2.79 46.85 -25.65
N GLU A 408 -3.76 46.46 -24.82
CA GLU A 408 -5.18 46.81 -24.87
C GLU A 408 -6.17 46.03 -25.75
N THR A 409 -7.35 45.87 -25.14
CA THR A 409 -8.65 45.37 -25.63
C THR A 409 -8.75 43.85 -25.83
N CYS A 410 -9.63 43.10 -25.16
CA CYS A 410 -11.03 43.40 -24.89
C CYS A 410 -11.54 42.60 -23.68
N ARG A 411 -12.12 43.35 -22.74
CA ARG A 411 -13.08 42.89 -21.74
C ARG A 411 -14.44 42.79 -22.43
N LYS A 412 -15.06 41.61 -22.43
CA LYS A 412 -16.52 41.43 -22.45
C LYS A 412 -16.86 40.06 -21.90
#